data_AF-A0A0F9JRT5-F1
#
_entry.id   AF-A0A0F9JRT5-F1
#
_cell.length_a   1.000
_cell.length_b   1.000
_cell.length_c   1.000
_cell.angle_alpha   90.00
_cell.angle_beta   90.00
_cell.angle_gamma   90.00
#
_symmetry.space_group_name_H-M   'P 1'
#
loop_
_entity.id
_entity.type
_entity.pdbx_description
1 polymer ?
#
loop_
_entity_poly.entity_id
_entity_poly.type
_entity_poly.pdbx_seq_one_letter_code
_entity_poly.pdbx_strand_id
1 'polypeptide(L)'
;MSKLGEVLAEVHDEREWQIKHWGAAHDQGHGLGDWLGLIDQRMTKLHGDEVITPLRQRFLLIKIAALAAAAVEALDNPGGIG
;
A
#
# COMPACT_ATOMS: atom_id res chain seq x y z
N MET A 1 4.94 14.10 18.38
CA MET A 1 4.99 12.77 17.74
C MET A 1 6.36 12.65 17.08
N SER A 2 7.00 11.48 17.06
CA SER A 2 8.30 11.33 16.36
C SER A 2 8.09 11.40 14.85
N LYS A 3 9.15 11.70 14.09
CA LYS A 3 9.05 11.73 12.62
C LYS A 3 8.59 10.38 12.05
N LEU A 4 9.05 9.29 12.66
CA LEU A 4 8.61 7.94 12.33
C LEU A 4 7.11 7.75 12.62
N GLY A 5 6.62 8.26 13.76
CA GLY A 5 5.20 8.18 14.12
C GLY A 5 4.29 8.89 13.11
N GLU A 6 4.68 10.06 12.61
CA GLU A 6 3.95 10.76 11.55
C GLU A 6 3.89 9.94 10.26
N VAL A 7 5.02 9.32 9.86
CA VAL A 7 5.08 8.48 8.65
C VAL A 7 4.17 7.26 8.79
N LEU A 8 4.19 6.60 9.95
CA LEU A 8 3.34 5.43 10.21
C LEU A 8 1.86 5.81 10.23
N ALA A 9 1.50 6.97 10.77
CA ALA A 9 0.13 7.48 10.72
C ALA A 9 -0.34 7.68 9.27
N GLU A 10 0.50 8.24 8.40
CA GLU A 10 0.14 8.41 6.99
C GLU A 10 0.03 7.09 6.21
N VAL A 11 0.85 6.09 6.55
CA VAL A 11 0.69 4.73 6.00
C VAL A 11 -0.63 4.11 6.46
N HIS A 12 -0.98 4.29 7.74
CA HIS A 12 -2.25 3.84 8.30
C HIS A 12 -3.45 4.52 7.61
N ASP A 13 -3.43 5.85 7.46
CA ASP A 13 -4.50 6.60 6.79
C ASP A 13 -4.70 6.15 5.33
N GLU A 14 -3.60 5.90 4.61
CA GLU A 14 -3.67 5.33 3.26
C GLU A 14 -4.25 3.91 3.30
N ARG A 15 -3.88 3.07 4.27
CA ARG A 15 -4.43 1.72 4.40
C ARG A 15 -5.94 1.75 4.70
N GLU A 16 -6.40 2.62 5.59
CA GLU A 16 -7.83 2.84 5.86
C GLU A 16 -8.57 3.30 4.59
N TRP A 17 -7.96 4.19 3.81
CA TRP A 17 -8.52 4.61 2.52
C TRP A 17 -8.67 3.42 1.56
N GLN A 18 -7.68 2.52 1.47
CA GLN A 18 -7.74 1.32 0.62
C GLN A 18 -8.87 0.37 1.06
N ILE A 19 -8.99 0.10 2.38
CA ILE A 19 -10.08 -0.71 2.94
C ILE A 19 -11.44 -0.10 2.59
N LYS A 20 -11.58 1.22 2.74
CA LYS A 20 -12.83 1.91 2.41
C LYS A 20 -13.14 1.91 0.93
N HIS A 21 -12.13 2.00 0.07
CA HIS A 21 -12.30 2.18 -1.37
C HIS A 21 -12.53 0.85 -2.10
N TRP A 22 -11.86 -0.23 -1.68
CA TRP A 22 -11.93 -1.53 -2.34
C TRP A 22 -12.57 -2.63 -1.49
N GLY A 23 -12.52 -2.52 -0.16
CA GLY A 23 -13.07 -3.50 0.77
C GLY A 23 -12.15 -4.69 1.03
N ALA A 24 -12.30 -5.32 2.20
CA ALA A 24 -11.47 -6.45 2.63
C ALA A 24 -11.58 -7.68 1.70
N ALA A 25 -12.74 -7.89 1.05
CA ALA A 25 -12.92 -8.99 0.10
C ALA A 25 -12.08 -8.81 -1.18
N HIS A 26 -11.78 -7.57 -1.59
CA HIS A 26 -10.89 -7.30 -2.70
C HIS A 26 -9.46 -7.75 -2.38
N ASP A 27 -8.99 -7.41 -1.17
CA ASP A 27 -7.65 -7.76 -0.69
C ASP A 27 -7.46 -9.27 -0.59
N GLN A 28 -8.48 -10.00 -0.11
CA GLN A 28 -8.46 -11.47 -0.01
C GLN A 28 -8.48 -12.18 -1.37
N GLY A 29 -8.95 -11.49 -2.42
CA GLY A 29 -8.95 -12.03 -3.79
C GLY A 29 -7.57 -12.04 -4.44
N HIS A 30 -6.59 -11.36 -3.87
CA HIS A 30 -5.24 -11.26 -4.40
C HIS A 30 -4.34 -12.38 -3.90
N GLY A 31 -3.65 -13.05 -4.82
CA GLY A 31 -2.48 -13.86 -4.50
C GLY A 31 -1.24 -12.98 -4.30
N LEU A 32 -0.13 -13.58 -3.85
CA LEU A 32 1.15 -12.88 -3.72
C LEU A 32 1.58 -12.20 -5.03
N GLY A 33 1.38 -12.85 -6.17
CA GLY A 33 1.72 -12.29 -7.48
C GLY A 33 0.96 -11.00 -7.82
N ASP A 34 -0.32 -10.92 -7.44
CA ASP A 34 -1.14 -9.73 -7.66
C ASP A 34 -0.66 -8.56 -6.79
N TRP A 35 -0.35 -8.84 -5.52
CA TRP A 35 0.21 -7.85 -4.59
C TRP A 35 1.56 -7.29 -5.08
N LEU A 36 2.46 -8.17 -5.54
CA LEU A 36 3.73 -7.76 -6.12
C LEU A 36 3.50 -6.90 -7.37
N GLY A 37 2.54 -7.28 -8.23
CA GLY A 37 2.16 -6.47 -9.39
C GLY A 37 1.67 -5.07 -9.03
N LEU A 38 0.85 -4.93 -7.98
CA LEU A 38 0.38 -3.62 -7.50
C LEU A 38 1.52 -2.76 -6.95
N ILE A 39 2.47 -3.37 -6.22
CA ILE A 39 3.67 -2.68 -5.72
C ILE A 39 4.55 -2.25 -6.89
N ASP A 40 4.80 -3.13 -7.86
CA ASP A 40 5.61 -2.84 -9.04
C ASP A 40 5.03 -1.72 -9.89
N GLN A 41 3.70 -1.62 -10.00
CA GLN A 41 3.05 -0.49 -10.67
C GLN A 41 3.36 0.85 -9.98
N ARG A 42 3.52 0.87 -8.65
CA ARG A 42 3.91 2.09 -7.91
C ARG A 42 5.41 2.35 -8.02
N MET A 43 6.24 1.31 -7.94
CA MET A 43 7.68 1.40 -8.15
C MET A 43 8.01 1.91 -9.55
N THR A 44 7.29 1.45 -10.57
CA THR A 44 7.42 1.93 -11.95
C THR A 44 7.13 3.42 -12.04
N LYS A 45 6.10 3.94 -11.35
CA LYS A 45 5.84 5.39 -11.29
C LYS A 45 6.91 6.15 -10.52
N LEU A 46 7.52 5.53 -9.52
CA LEU A 46 8.59 6.12 -8.74
C LEU A 46 9.87 6.28 -9.57
N HIS A 47 10.16 5.33 -10.46
CA HIS A 47 11.35 5.32 -11.32
C HIS A 47 11.14 5.96 -12.70
N GLY A 48 9.92 5.92 -13.24
CA GLY A 48 9.63 6.24 -14.64
C GLY A 48 9.27 7.69 -14.94
N ASP A 49 8.97 8.50 -13.92
CA ASP A 49 8.66 9.92 -14.10
C ASP A 49 9.97 10.73 -14.19
N GLU A 50 10.33 11.22 -15.40
CA GLU A 50 11.55 12.02 -15.66
C GLU A 50 11.70 13.23 -14.73
N VAL A 51 10.58 13.75 -14.20
CA VAL A 51 10.57 14.85 -13.21
C VAL A 51 9.60 14.50 -12.08
N ILE A 52 10.03 13.64 -11.16
CA ILE A 52 9.28 13.35 -9.94
C ILE A 52 9.66 14.33 -8.81
N THR A 53 8.68 15.03 -8.24
CA THR A 53 8.93 15.94 -7.11
C THR A 53 9.18 15.17 -5.81
N PRO A 54 9.94 15.72 -4.84
CA PRO A 54 10.13 15.07 -3.53
C PRO A 54 8.81 14.73 -2.83
N LEU A 55 7.80 15.59 -2.96
CA LEU A 55 6.46 15.33 -2.43
C LEU A 55 5.81 14.11 -3.09
N ARG A 56 5.95 13.98 -4.42
CA ARG A 56 5.41 12.84 -5.17
C ARG A 56 6.15 11.54 -4.85
N GLN A 57 7.48 11.59 -4.69
CA GLN A 57 8.27 10.45 -4.24
C GLN A 57 7.77 9.95 -2.88
N ARG A 58 7.64 10.86 -1.91
CA ARG A 58 7.16 10.55 -0.56
C ARG A 58 5.76 9.94 -0.61
N PHE A 59 4.85 10.51 -1.39
CA PHE A 59 3.50 9.99 -1.59
C PHE A 59 3.49 8.56 -2.15
N LEU A 60 4.31 8.26 -3.18
CA LEU A 60 4.39 6.92 -3.75
C LEU A 60 4.97 5.91 -2.74
N LEU A 61 5.97 6.30 -1.95
CA LEU A 61 6.53 5.46 -0.90
C LEU A 61 5.50 5.11 0.18
N ILE A 62 4.66 6.07 0.60
CA ILE A 62 3.54 5.78 1.51
C ILE A 62 2.56 4.78 0.89
N LYS A 63 2.20 4.95 -0.38
CA LYS A 63 1.31 3.99 -1.08
C LYS A 63 1.91 2.60 -1.20
N ILE A 64 3.21 2.50 -1.47
CA ILE A 64 3.93 1.22 -1.52
C ILE A 64 3.91 0.54 -0.14
N ALA A 65 4.21 1.30 0.92
CA ALA A 65 4.19 0.77 2.29
C ALA A 65 2.79 0.28 2.69
N ALA A 66 1.74 1.03 2.34
CA ALA A 66 0.36 0.62 2.60
C ALA A 66 -0.05 -0.64 1.81
N LEU A 67 0.37 -0.76 0.55
CA LEU A 67 0.16 -1.99 -0.24
C LEU A 67 0.90 -3.20 0.35
N ALA A 68 2.12 -3.00 0.84
CA ALA A 68 2.86 -4.06 1.51
C ALA A 68 2.18 -4.49 2.82
N ALA A 69 1.64 -3.54 3.60
CA ALA A 69 0.85 -3.85 4.78
C ALA A 69 -0.41 -4.64 4.44
N ALA A 70 -1.18 -4.21 3.42
CA ALA A 70 -2.37 -4.92 2.95
C ALA A 70 -2.05 -6.35 2.49
N ALA A 71 -0.92 -6.55 1.80
CA ALA A 71 -0.47 -7.87 1.38
C ALA A 71 -0.16 -8.78 2.58
N VAL A 72 0.53 -8.27 3.60
CA VAL A 72 0.82 -9.04 4.83
C VAL A 72 -0.49 -9.38 5.56
N GLU A 73 -1.39 -8.42 5.74
CA GLU A 73 -2.70 -8.65 6.38
C GLU A 73 -3.53 -9.73 5.66
N ALA A 74 -3.51 -9.75 4.33
CA ALA A 74 -4.21 -10.74 3.52
C ALA A 74 -3.56 -12.14 3.60
N LEU A 75 -2.22 -12.20 3.59
CA LEU A 75 -1.47 -13.45 3.73
C LEU A 75 -1.62 -14.06 5.13
N ASP A 76 -1.69 -13.23 6.17
CA ASP A 76 -1.91 -13.66 7.55
C ASP A 76 -3.38 -14.09 7.80
N ASN A 77 -4.32 -13.67 6.93
CA ASN A 77 -5.74 -14.03 6.99
C ASN A 77 -6.22 -14.78 5.72
N PRO A 78 -5.72 -16.00 5.45
CA PRO A 78 -5.97 -16.71 4.18
C PRO A 78 -7.41 -17.23 3.98
N GLY A 79 -8.35 -16.93 4.87
CA GLY A 79 -9.71 -17.46 4.80
C GLY A 79 -10.73 -16.55 5.45
N GLY A 80 -11.13 -15.47 4.76
CA GLY A 80 -12.13 -14.51 5.22
C GLY A 80 -13.42 -15.14 5.76
N ILE A 81 -13.42 -15.43 7.06
CA ILE A 81 -14.59 -15.63 7.91
C ILE A 81 -14.21 -15.02 9.26
N GLY A 82 -14.52 -13.74 9.41
CA GLY A 82 -14.81 -13.12 10.70
C GLY A 82 -16.30 -12.84 10.75
#